data_AF-A0A812N8B5-F1
#
_entry.id   AF-A0A812N8B5-F1
#
_cell.length_a   1.000
_cell.length_b   1.000
_cell.length_c   1.000
_cell.angle_alpha   90.00
_cell.angle_beta   90.00
_cell.angle_gamma   90.00
#
_symmetry.space_group_name_H-M   'P 1'
#
loop_
_entity.id
_entity.type
_entity.pdbx_description
1 polymer ?
#
loop_
_entity_poly.entity_id
_entity_poly.type
_entity_poly.pdbx_seq_one_letter_code
_entity_poly.pdbx_strand_id
1 'polypeptide(L)'
;VVGPRSCEDLSAYDALASSGDAFCQDVSSYEGTSEGLQDCKAKCDRDGGCKFFSIWMTGGQHWCRLTASCVALSHQPGHSIGVYKRHQMALPGSPFEVSQPLALPF
;
A
#
# COMPACT_ATOMS: atom_id res chain seq x y z
N VAL A 1 0.29 -30.30 17.11
CA VAL A 1 -0.73 -29.49 16.42
C VAL A 1 -0.11 -28.16 16.03
N VAL A 2 0.39 -28.02 14.80
CA VAL A 2 0.88 -26.73 14.30
C VAL A 2 -0.18 -26.28 13.30
N GLY A 3 -1.03 -25.34 13.73
CA GLY A 3 -2.13 -24.77 12.93
C GLY A 3 -1.62 -24.17 11.62
N PRO A 4 -2.51 -23.84 10.67
CA PRO A 4 -2.11 -23.32 9.37
C PRO A 4 -1.28 -22.07 9.62
N ARG A 5 0.01 -22.19 9.33
CA ARG A 5 0.96 -21.10 9.18
C ARG A 5 0.50 -20.33 7.94
N SER A 6 -0.58 -19.57 8.09
CA SER A 6 -1.14 -18.79 7.01
C SER A 6 -0.07 -17.80 6.58
N CYS A 7 0.32 -17.99 5.32
CA CYS A 7 1.11 -17.13 4.45
C CYS A 7 0.95 -15.66 4.82
N GLU A 8 2.04 -14.91 4.73
CA GLU A 8 2.04 -13.46 4.54
C GLU A 8 0.77 -12.74 5.03
N ASP A 9 0.75 -12.23 6.27
CA ASP A 9 -0.40 -11.48 6.82
C ASP A 9 -0.56 -10.12 6.10
N LEU A 10 -0.80 -10.14 4.81
CA LEU A 10 -1.25 -9.03 4.00
C LEU A 10 -2.77 -8.98 3.99
N SER A 11 -3.44 -9.65 4.93
CA SER A 11 -4.91 -9.63 5.09
C SER A 11 -5.47 -8.21 5.20
N ALA A 12 -4.65 -7.28 5.71
CA ALA A 12 -4.95 -5.86 5.81
C ALA A 12 -4.49 -5.03 4.60
N TYR A 13 -4.01 -5.65 3.53
CA TYR A 13 -3.48 -4.99 2.34
C TYR A 13 -3.96 -5.67 1.05
N ASP A 14 -4.40 -4.85 0.10
CA ASP A 14 -4.80 -5.28 -1.24
C ASP A 14 -3.66 -5.04 -2.23
N ALA A 15 -3.34 -6.02 -3.06
CA ALA A 15 -2.27 -5.88 -4.04
C ALA A 15 -2.79 -5.18 -5.30
N LEU A 16 -2.42 -3.91 -5.47
CA LEU A 16 -2.79 -3.11 -6.64
C LEU A 16 -2.03 -3.52 -7.90
N ALA A 17 -0.77 -3.92 -7.73
CA ALA A 17 0.08 -4.39 -8.82
C ALA A 17 1.04 -5.45 -8.28
N SER A 18 0.66 -6.72 -8.34
CA SER A 18 1.39 -7.84 -7.72
C SER A 18 2.53 -8.42 -8.58
N SER A 19 2.61 -8.07 -9.86
CA SER A 19 3.60 -8.59 -10.80
C SER A 19 3.81 -7.62 -11.96
N GLY A 20 4.18 -6.39 -11.62
CA GLY A 20 4.44 -5.35 -12.60
C GLY A 20 5.80 -4.70 -12.43
N ASP A 21 5.99 -3.71 -13.28
CA ASP A 21 7.01 -2.66 -13.18
C ASP A 21 6.42 -1.38 -12.56
N ALA A 22 5.20 -1.43 -12.03
CA ALA A 22 4.52 -0.25 -11.51
C ALA A 22 4.91 0.05 -10.05
N PHE A 23 5.06 1.33 -9.71
CA PHE A 23 5.28 1.85 -8.36
C PHE A 23 4.51 3.14 -8.12
N CYS A 24 4.23 3.44 -6.85
CA CYS A 24 3.63 4.73 -6.47
C CYS A 24 4.69 5.84 -6.58
N GLN A 25 4.52 6.74 -7.55
CA GLN A 25 5.43 7.87 -7.78
C GLN A 25 5.19 9.05 -6.82
N ASP A 26 4.03 9.07 -6.15
CA ASP A 26 3.70 10.03 -5.10
C ASP A 26 4.77 10.14 -4.00
N VAL A 27 4.63 11.18 -3.18
CA VAL A 27 5.54 11.48 -2.07
C VAL A 27 5.62 10.28 -1.12
N SER A 28 6.83 9.73 -1.02
CA SER A 28 7.13 8.66 -0.07
C SER A 28 7.37 9.23 1.32
N SER A 29 6.70 8.67 2.33
CA SER A 29 7.02 8.94 3.74
C SER A 29 8.32 8.25 4.16
N TYR A 30 8.65 7.14 3.50
CA TYR A 30 9.90 6.42 3.71
C TYR A 30 10.33 5.73 2.42
N GLU A 31 11.64 5.69 2.17
CA GLU A 31 12.22 4.97 1.05
C GLU A 31 13.57 4.39 1.49
N GLY A 32 13.76 3.08 1.32
CA GLY A 32 15.00 2.42 1.72
C GLY A 32 15.02 0.91 1.50
N THR A 33 16.14 0.28 1.82
CA THR A 33 16.29 -1.17 1.77
C THR A 33 15.40 -1.86 2.80
N SER A 34 14.86 -3.02 2.43
CA SER A 34 14.08 -3.90 3.30
C SER A 34 14.58 -5.34 3.19
N GLU A 35 14.14 -6.21 4.09
CA GLU A 35 14.40 -7.66 4.00
C GLU A 35 13.36 -8.38 3.14
N GLY A 36 12.42 -7.64 2.55
CA GLY A 36 11.34 -8.18 1.74
C GLY A 36 9.97 -7.61 2.12
N LEU A 37 8.93 -8.30 1.65
CA LEU A 37 7.55 -7.84 1.73
C LEU A 37 7.06 -7.62 3.17
N GLN A 38 7.41 -8.55 4.07
CA GLN A 38 7.00 -8.48 5.47
C GLN A 38 7.66 -7.32 6.22
N ASP A 39 8.96 -7.07 6.00
CA ASP A 39 9.65 -5.93 6.62
C ASP A 39 9.05 -4.60 6.10
N CYS A 40 8.80 -4.50 4.79
CA CYS A 40 8.17 -3.32 4.21
C CYS A 40 6.76 -3.06 4.79
N LYS A 41 5.94 -4.11 4.90
CA LYS A 41 4.63 -4.03 5.56
C LYS A 41 4.76 -3.60 7.01
N ALA A 42 5.68 -4.17 7.79
CA ALA A 42 5.86 -3.83 9.20
C ALA A 42 6.24 -2.35 9.39
N LYS A 43 7.05 -1.78 8.49
CA LYS A 43 7.34 -0.34 8.49
C LYS A 43 6.10 0.49 8.17
N CYS A 44 5.30 0.07 7.18
CA CYS A 44 4.02 0.71 6.84
C CYS A 44 2.99 0.61 7.98
N ASP A 45 3.01 -0.46 8.76
CA ASP A 45 2.14 -0.66 9.91
C ASP A 45 2.52 0.28 11.07
N ARG A 46 3.82 0.47 11.28
CA ARG A 46 4.36 1.39 12.27
C ARG A 46 4.16 2.87 11.88
N ASP A 47 4.09 3.16 10.58
CA ASP A 47 3.82 4.48 10.05
C ASP A 47 2.30 4.70 9.90
N GLY A 48 1.70 5.47 10.80
CA GLY A 48 0.28 5.79 10.74
C GLY A 48 -0.14 6.48 9.42
N GLY A 49 0.79 7.18 8.78
CA GLY A 49 0.60 7.85 7.49
C GLY A 49 0.64 6.93 6.27
N CYS A 50 1.26 5.75 6.36
CA CYS A 50 1.46 4.87 5.22
C CYS A 50 0.17 4.17 4.83
N LYS A 51 -0.40 4.51 3.67
CA LYS A 51 -1.59 3.83 3.14
C LYS A 51 -1.27 2.91 1.96
N PHE A 52 -0.12 3.11 1.33
CA PHE A 52 0.34 2.36 0.18
C PHE A 52 1.82 2.11 0.32
N PHE A 53 2.29 0.94 -0.08
CA PHE A 53 3.72 0.69 -0.17
C PHE A 53 4.06 0.00 -1.49
N SER A 54 5.19 0.38 -2.07
CA SER A 54 5.79 -0.25 -3.24
C SER A 54 7.03 -1.01 -2.80
N ILE A 55 7.18 -2.26 -3.25
CA ILE A 55 8.34 -3.09 -2.97
C ILE A 55 9.00 -3.56 -4.25
N TRP A 56 10.29 -3.29 -4.40
CA TRP A 56 11.11 -3.86 -5.47
C TRP A 56 11.71 -5.17 -4.97
N MET A 57 11.63 -6.21 -5.77
CA MET A 57 12.20 -7.54 -5.51
C MET A 57 13.20 -7.94 -6.61
N THR A 58 13.91 -6.96 -7.17
CA THR A 58 14.79 -7.17 -8.33
C THR A 58 16.20 -7.53 -7.88
N GLY A 59 16.81 -8.56 -8.47
CA GLY A 59 18.25 -8.83 -8.31
C GLY A 59 18.70 -9.22 -6.90
N GLY A 60 17.80 -9.73 -6.05
CA GLY A 60 18.12 -10.16 -4.68
C GLY A 60 18.24 -9.04 -3.65
N GLN A 61 17.95 -7.80 -4.03
CA GLN A 61 17.81 -6.68 -3.10
C GLN A 61 16.36 -6.24 -3.04
N HIS A 62 15.85 -6.12 -1.81
CA HIS A 62 14.49 -5.63 -1.59
C HIS A 62 14.52 -4.16 -1.23
N TRP A 63 13.77 -3.35 -1.97
CA TRP A 63 13.61 -1.93 -1.71
C TRP A 63 12.17 -1.65 -1.35
N CYS A 64 11.93 -0.85 -0.32
CA CYS A 64 10.62 -0.52 0.19
C CYS A 64 10.40 0.99 0.11
N ARG A 65 9.28 1.39 -0.48
CA ARG A 65 8.82 2.77 -0.53
C ARG A 65 7.43 2.85 0.09
N LEU A 66 7.30 3.58 1.17
CA LEU A 66 6.03 3.85 1.86
C LEU A 66 5.46 5.16 1.37
N THR A 67 4.18 5.19 1.08
CA THR A 67 3.48 6.35 0.51
C THR A 67 2.14 6.53 1.21
N ALA A 68 1.79 7.78 1.51
CA ALA A 68 0.49 8.10 2.10
C ALA A 68 -0.64 8.10 1.05
N SER A 69 -0.29 8.21 -0.23
CA SER A 69 -1.20 8.27 -1.37
C SER A 69 -0.52 7.67 -2.58
N CYS A 70 -1.31 7.12 -3.51
CA CYS A 70 -0.83 6.54 -4.75
C CYS A 70 -1.79 6.96 -5.87
N VAL A 71 -1.76 8.25 -6.20
CA VAL A 71 -2.58 8.85 -7.27
C VAL A 71 -1.89 8.66 -8.61
N ALA A 72 -0.56 8.76 -8.63
CA ALA A 72 0.27 8.55 -9.80
C ALA A 72 1.03 7.23 -9.68
N LEU A 73 0.66 6.28 -10.55
CA LEU A 73 1.44 5.07 -10.79
C LEU A 73 2.43 5.35 -11.91
N SER A 74 3.68 4.93 -11.69
CA SER A 74 4.76 5.05 -12.66
C SER A 74 5.43 3.71 -12.87
N HIS A 75 6.08 3.54 -14.00
CA HIS A 75 6.49 2.24 -14.52
C HIS A 75 7.99 2.20 -14.72
N GLN A 76 8.65 1.18 -14.16
CA GLN A 76 10.10 0.98 -14.20
C GLN A 76 10.42 -0.40 -14.79
N PRO A 77 10.42 -0.53 -16.13
CA PRO A 77 10.62 -1.81 -16.79
C PRO A 77 11.96 -2.45 -16.43
N GLY A 78 11.99 -3.77 -16.32
CA GLY A 78 13.17 -4.52 -15.88
C GLY A 78 13.28 -4.69 -14.37
N HIS A 79 12.33 -4.16 -13.60
CA HIS A 79 12.21 -4.39 -12.17
C HIS A 79 10.92 -5.15 -11.82
N SER A 80 11.02 -6.05 -10.86
CA SER A 80 9.86 -6.70 -10.26
C SER A 80 9.38 -5.85 -9.09
N ILE A 81 8.28 -5.14 -9.29
CA ILE A 81 7.71 -4.22 -8.29
C ILE A 81 6.31 -4.69 -7.91
N GLY A 82 6.08 -4.78 -6.60
CA GLY A 82 4.78 -5.04 -5.99
C GLY A 82 4.21 -3.78 -5.37
N VAL A 83 2.98 -3.39 -5.70
CA VAL A 83 2.27 -2.28 -5.04
C VAL A 83 1.14 -2.83 -4.20
N TYR A 84 1.10 -2.43 -2.93
CA TYR A 84 0.11 -2.86 -1.95
C TYR A 84 -0.55 -1.65 -1.31
N LYS A 85 -1.87 -1.70 -1.21
CA LYS A 85 -2.72 -0.70 -0.58
C LYS A 85 -3.23 -1.24 0.74
N ARG A 86 -3.01 -0.52 1.84
CA ARG A 86 -3.63 -0.83 3.12
C ARG A 86 -5.14 -0.75 2.96
N HIS A 87 -5.86 -1.78 3.37
CA HIS A 87 -7.29 -1.68 3.65
C HIS A 87 -7.43 -0.51 4.62
N GLN A 88 -8.01 0.60 4.15
CA GLN A 88 -8.44 1.61 5.08
C GLN A 88 -9.44 0.90 5.99
N MET A 89 -9.03 0.62 7.23
CA MET A 89 -9.95 0.78 8.33
C MET A 89 -10.40 2.23 8.22
N ALA A 90 -11.48 2.45 7.49
CA ALA A 90 -12.17 3.70 7.49
C ALA A 90 -12.44 3.98 8.96
N LEU A 91 -11.68 4.93 9.53
CA LEU A 91 -12.09 5.56 10.76
C LEU A 91 -13.58 5.91 10.58
N PRO A 92 -14.48 5.49 11.48
CA PRO A 92 -15.86 5.96 11.46
C PRO A 92 -15.80 7.47 11.78
N GLY A 93 -15.59 8.29 10.76
CA GLY A 93 -15.31 9.71 10.95
C GLY A 93 -14.61 10.44 9.80
N SER A 94 -14.51 9.87 8.59
CA SER A 94 -14.17 10.70 7.41
C SER A 94 -15.46 11.20 6.75
N PRO A 95 -15.73 12.52 6.71
CA PRO A 95 -16.92 13.10 6.08
C PRO A 95 -16.80 13.17 4.55
N PHE A 96 -16.46 12.05 3.90
CA PHE A 96 -16.49 11.96 2.42
C PHE A 96 -17.87 11.57 1.86
N GLU A 97 -18.90 11.51 2.72
CA GLU A 97 -20.31 11.44 2.30
C GLU A 97 -21.10 12.68 2.76
N VAL A 98 -20.58 13.88 2.52
CA VAL A 98 -21.42 15.08 2.39
C VAL A 98 -21.21 15.64 0.99
N SER A 99 -21.96 15.08 0.05
CA SER A 99 -22.47 15.80 -1.11
C SER A 99 -23.90 15.34 -1.34
N GLN A 100 -24.73 15.67 -0.34
CA GLN A 100 -26.17 15.83 -0.53
C GLN A 100 -26.38 17.06 -1.43
N PRO A 101 -27.16 16.96 -2.51
CA PRO A 101 -28.05 18.04 -2.89
C PRO A 101 -29.41 17.81 -2.22
N LEU A 102 -29.61 18.59 -1.16
CA LEU A 102 -30.86 19.15 -0.65
C LEU A 102 -32.15 18.64 -1.32
N ALA A 103 -32.96 17.90 -0.57
CA ALA A 103 -34.38 17.77 -0.84
C ALA A 103 -35.03 19.16 -0.71
N LEU A 104 -35.68 19.64 -1.79
CA LEU A 104 -36.65 20.73 -1.74
C LEU A 104 -38.06 20.12 -1.90
N PRO A 105 -38.97 20.28 -0.93
CA PRO A 105 -40.39 20.08 -1.18
C PRO A 105 -41.00 21.39 -1.71
N PHE A 106 -41.70 21.30 -2.84
CA PHE A 106 -42.78 22.21 -3.23
C PHE A 106 -43.96 21.37 -3.72
#